data_AF-K9W0Y7-F1
#
_entry.id   AF-K9W0Y7-F1
#
_cell.length_a   1.000
_cell.length_b   1.000
_cell.length_c   1.000
_cell.angle_alpha   90.00
_cell.angle_beta   90.00
_cell.angle_gamma   90.00
#
_symmetry.space_group_name_H-M   'P 1'
#
loop_
_entity.id
_entity.type
_entity.pdbx_description
1 polymer ?
#
loop_
_entity_poly.entity_id
_entity_poly.type
_entity_poly.pdbx_seq_one_letter_code
_entity_poly.pdbx_strand_id
1 'polypeptide(L)' 'MSNTQSQKLMVEWSKVDWRKLEIRVYKLQKRIFKASSRGDMAAVRRLQKTLMRSWSGKMLSVRRVTQDNQGCGSFAANT' A
#
# COMPACT_ATOMS: atom_id res chain seq x y z
N MET A 1 21.27 28.20 -13.43
CA MET A 1 20.81 27.91 -12.05
C MET A 1 19.44 28.55 -11.84
N SER A 2 18.34 27.78 -11.96
CA SER A 2 17.07 27.98 -11.20
C SER A 2 15.97 27.00 -11.61
N ASN A 3 15.83 25.96 -10.77
CA ASN A 3 14.59 25.32 -10.31
C ASN A 3 13.61 24.62 -11.28
N THR A 4 14.09 23.59 -12.00
CA THR A 4 13.22 22.65 -12.76
C THR A 4 12.60 21.53 -11.88
N GLN A 5 12.65 21.63 -10.55
CA GLN A 5 12.25 20.56 -9.63
C GLN A 5 11.15 20.99 -8.66
N SER A 6 9.90 21.09 -9.13
CA SER A 6 8.75 21.05 -8.21
C SER A 6 7.39 20.81 -8.86
N GLN A 7 7.26 20.83 -10.18
CA GLN A 7 5.94 20.74 -10.82
C GLN A 7 5.43 19.30 -11.04
N LYS A 8 6.25 18.26 -10.88
CA LYS A 8 5.90 16.88 -11.26
C LYS A 8 5.60 15.92 -10.09
N LEU A 9 5.32 16.43 -8.89
CA LEU A 9 5.16 15.57 -7.70
C LEU A 9 3.87 15.81 -6.90
N MET A 10 3.03 16.76 -7.29
CA MET A 10 1.68 16.88 -6.74
C MET A 10 0.75 15.93 -7.50
N VAL A 11 0.93 14.63 -7.31
CA VAL A 11 -0.16 13.69 -7.57
C VAL A 11 -1.22 14.04 -6.55
N GLU A 12 -2.22 14.80 -6.98
CA GLU A 12 -3.39 15.12 -6.18
C GLU A 12 -3.96 13.82 -5.65
N TRP A 13 -3.98 13.64 -4.33
CA TRP A 13 -4.42 12.40 -3.66
C TRP A 13 -5.81 11.94 -4.15
N SER A 14 -6.64 12.91 -4.55
CA SER A 14 -7.97 12.74 -5.14
C SER A 14 -7.95 12.09 -6.53
N LYS A 15 -6.87 12.26 -7.31
CA LYS A 15 -6.72 11.72 -8.67
C LYS A 15 -6.10 10.32 -8.72
N VAL A 16 -5.68 9.79 -7.58
CA VAL A 16 -5.12 8.43 -7.50
C VAL A 16 -6.27 7.42 -7.59
N ASP A 17 -6.19 6.52 -8.57
CA ASP A 17 -7.12 5.39 -8.66
C ASP A 17 -6.77 4.33 -7.61
N TRP A 18 -7.32 4.50 -6.41
CA TRP A 18 -7.09 3.63 -5.25
C TRP A 18 -7.50 2.18 -5.52
N ARG A 19 -8.61 1.98 -6.24
CA ARG A 19 -9.12 0.64 -6.58
C ARG A 19 -8.10 -0.14 -7.40
N LYS A 20 -7.42 0.49 -8.36
CA LYS A 20 -6.34 -0.17 -9.13
C LYS A 20 -5.16 -0.57 -8.26
N LEU A 21 -4.79 0.23 -7.27
CA LEU A 21 -3.69 -0.08 -6.35
C LEU A 21 -4.06 -1.26 -5.44
N GLU A 22 -5.27 -1.25 -4.89
CA GLU A 22 -5.81 -2.33 -4.05
C GLU A 22 -5.86 -3.66 -4.81
N ILE A 23 -6.34 -3.67 -6.05
CA ILE A 23 -6.38 -4.89 -6.88
C ILE A 23 -4.97 -5.45 -7.10
N ARG A 24 -3.97 -4.60 -7.36
CA ARG A 24 -2.57 -5.05 -7.55
C ARG A 24 -2.02 -5.67 -6.27
N VAL A 25 -2.23 -5.03 -5.13
CA VAL A 25 -1.79 -5.53 -3.82
C VAL A 25 -2.51 -6.84 -3.47
N TYR A 26 -3.81 -6.92 -3.68
CA TYR A 26 -4.61 -8.12 -3.45
C TYR A 26 -4.13 -9.31 -4.28
N LYS A 27 -3.83 -9.09 -5.57
CA LYS A 27 -3.26 -10.13 -6.45
C LYS A 27 -1.92 -10.64 -5.92
N LEU A 28 -1.05 -9.75 -5.43
CA LEU A 28 0.24 -10.13 -4.83
C LEU A 28 0.06 -10.90 -3.52
N GLN A 29 -0.82 -10.45 -2.64
CA GLN A 29 -1.17 -11.15 -1.40
C GLN A 29 -1.71 -12.55 -1.68
N LYS A 30 -2.60 -12.70 -2.68
CA LYS A 30 -3.13 -14.01 -3.10
C LYS A 30 -2.03 -14.93 -3.64
N ARG A 31 -1.03 -14.39 -4.34
CA ARG A 31 0.15 -15.17 -4.78
C ARG A 31 1.02 -15.60 -3.60
N ILE A 32 1.24 -14.72 -2.62
CA ILE A 32 1.95 -15.05 -1.38
C ILE A 32 1.24 -16.18 -0.65
N PHE A 33 -0.09 -16.09 -0.50
CA PHE A 33 -0.89 -17.13 0.14
C PHE A 33 -0.75 -18.47 -0.58
N LYS A 34 -0.92 -18.49 -1.92
CA LYS A 34 -0.73 -19.72 -2.71
C LYS A 34 0.68 -20.31 -2.61
N ALA A 35 1.72 -19.47 -2.59
CA ALA A 35 3.10 -19.92 -2.42
C ALA A 35 3.33 -20.51 -1.02
N SER A 36 2.76 -19.88 0.01
CA SER A 36 2.80 -20.37 1.39
C SER A 36 2.09 -21.72 1.53
N SER A 37 0.92 -21.90 0.92
CA SER A 37 0.18 -23.16 0.96
C SER A 37 0.94 -24.31 0.28
N ARG A 38 1.86 -24.02 -0.64
CA ARG A 38 2.72 -25.00 -1.31
C ARG A 38 4.03 -25.28 -0.55
N GLY A 39 4.30 -24.56 0.54
CA GLY A 39 5.55 -24.68 1.30
C GLY A 39 6.76 -23.98 0.67
N ASP A 40 6.60 -23.21 -0.41
CA ASP A 40 7.71 -22.49 -1.06
C ASP A 40 8.01 -21.17 -0.35
N MET A 41 8.77 -21.26 0.74
CA MET A 41 9.16 -20.12 1.56
C MET A 41 10.10 -19.15 0.83
N ALA A 42 10.88 -19.63 -0.15
CA ALA A 42 11.75 -18.77 -0.94
C ALA A 42 10.94 -17.87 -1.89
N ALA A 43 9.89 -18.40 -2.52
CA ALA A 43 8.95 -17.61 -3.30
C ALA A 43 8.15 -16.62 -2.44
N VAL A 44 7.70 -17.04 -1.26
CA VAL A 44 7.00 -16.14 -0.30
C VAL A 44 7.87 -14.92 0.03
N ARG A 45 9.12 -15.14 0.45
CA ARG A 45 10.05 -14.05 0.80
C ARG A 45 10.31 -13.11 -0.37
N ARG A 46 10.48 -13.64 -1.59
CA ARG A 46 10.65 -12.82 -2.81
C ARG A 46 9.41 -11.96 -3.08
N LEU A 47 8.22 -12.56 -3.03
CA LEU A 47 6.96 -11.86 -3.29
C LEU A 47 6.64 -10.81 -2.21
N GLN A 48 6.95 -11.07 -0.94
CA GLN A 48 6.85 -10.08 0.14
C GLN A 48 7.77 -8.88 -0.13
N LYS A 49 9.04 -9.12 -0.49
CA LYS A 49 9.97 -8.04 -0.88
C LYS A 49 9.44 -7.23 -2.07
N THR A 50 8.88 -7.90 -3.08
CA THR A 50 8.24 -7.22 -4.22
C THR A 50 7.08 -6.34 -3.77
N LEU A 51 6.20 -6.86 -2.90
CA LEU A 51 5.05 -6.12 -2.37
C LEU A 51 5.52 -4.85 -1.64
N MET A 52 6.49 -4.97 -0.73
CA MET A 52 7.01 -3.84 0.06
C MET A 52 7.75 -2.79 -0.79
N ARG A 53 8.43 -3.22 -1.87
CA ARG A 53 9.14 -2.29 -2.77
C ARG A 53 8.21 -1.60 -3.76
N SER A 54 7.02 -2.17 -4.02
CA SER A 54 6.07 -1.63 -4.99
C SER A 54 5.52 -0.26 -4.56
N TRP A 55 5.35 0.64 -5.52
CA TRP A 55 4.73 1.95 -5.30
C TRP A 55 3.30 1.82 -4.77
N SER A 56 2.54 0.83 -5.26
CA SER A 56 1.17 0.57 -4.82
C SER A 56 1.09 0.14 -3.36
N GLY A 57 2.01 -0.69 -2.88
CA GLY A 57 2.09 -1.06 -1.46
C GLY A 57 2.40 0.15 -0.58
N LYS A 58 3.39 0.96 -0.97
CA LYS A 58 3.75 2.19 -0.23
C LYS A 58 2.60 3.20 -0.18
N MET A 59 1.92 3.45 -1.29
CA MET A 59 0.80 4.39 -1.35
C MET A 59 -0.37 3.97 -0.45
N LEU A 60 -0.72 2.68 -0.41
CA LEU A 60 -1.77 2.20 0.49
C LEU A 60 -1.35 2.29 1.96
N SER A 61 -0.08 2.01 2.27
CA SER A 61 0.44 2.19 3.64
C SER A 61 0.37 3.65 4.09
N VAL A 62 0.78 4.60 3.23
CA VAL A 62 0.71 6.03 3.54
C VAL A 62 -0.74 6.45 3.71
N ARG A 63 -1.64 6.08 2.79
CA ARG A 63 -3.08 6.39 2.90
C ARG A 63 -3.65 5.93 4.24
N ARG A 64 -3.39 4.68 4.63
CA ARG A 64 -3.86 4.11 5.90
C ARG A 64 -3.35 4.91 7.11
N VAL A 65 -2.07 5.29 7.11
CA VAL A 65 -1.51 6.10 8.20
C VAL A 65 -2.07 7.52 8.21
N THR A 66 -2.36 8.11 7.05
CA THR A 66 -2.84 9.49 6.95
C THR A 66 -4.36 9.66 7.11
N GLN A 67 -5.16 8.62 6.80
CA GLN A 67 -6.63 8.71 6.77
C GLN A 67 -7.29 7.84 7.86
N ASP A 68 -6.74 6.66 8.14
CA ASP A 68 -7.38 5.68 9.05
C ASP A 68 -6.78 5.73 10.47
N ASN A 69 -5.51 6.14 10.62
CA ASN A 69 -4.91 6.41 11.93
C ASN A 69 -5.33 7.80 12.43
N GLN A 70 -6.63 8.01 12.62
CA GLN A 70 -7.13 9.07 13.49
C GLN A 70 -6.88 8.58 14.92
N GLY A 71 -5.68 8.87 15.45
CA GLY A 71 -5.17 8.28 16.68
C GLY A 71 -6.23 8.22 17.79
N CYS A 72 -6.37 7.04 18.40
CA CYS A 72 -6.94 6.83 19.74
C CYS A 72 -7.98 7.90 20.17
N GLY A 73 -9.16 7.89 19.56
CA GLY A 73 -10.22 8.87 19.87
C GLY A 73 -11.66 8.40 19.70
N SER A 74 -11.91 7.17 19.24
CA SER A 74 -13.27 6.66 19.02
C SER A 74 -13.58 5.40 19.83
N PHE A 75 -12.95 5.24 21.00
CA PHE A 75 -13.34 4.27 22.01
C PHE A 75 -14.23 4.94 23.07
N ALA A 76 -15.29 5.63 22.63
CA ALA A 76 -16.32 6.18 23.53
C ALA A 76 -17.56 6.61 22.72
N ALA A 77 -18.31 5.66 22.14
CA ALA A 77 -19.72 5.86 21.79
C ALA A 77 -20.31 4.53 21.31
N ASN A 78 -20.72 3.67 22.25
CA ASN A 78 -21.91 2.82 22.21
C ASN A 78 -21.80 1.74 23.32
N THR A 79 -22.16 2.16 24.53
CA THR A 79 -22.85 1.34 25.54
C THR A 79 -24.30 1.77 25.56
#